data_AF-A0A3M8BCZ2-F1
#
_entry.id   AF-A0A3M8BCZ2-F1
#
_cell.length_a   1.000
_cell.length_b   1.000
_cell.length_c   1.000
_cell.angle_alpha   90.00
_cell.angle_beta   90.00
_cell.angle_gamma   90.00
#
_symmetry.space_group_name_H-M   'P 1'
#
loop_
_entity.id
_entity.type
_entity.pdbx_description
1 polymer ?
#
loop_
_entity_poly.entity_id
_entity_poly.type
_entity_poly.pdbx_seq_one_letter_code
_entity_poly.pdbx_strand_id
1 'polypeptide(L)'
;MIPRALRKLEFAKRGEQMKDLAQTLALLSDQEITLIRKVETCEAYLTIIFAYTEQEGHNYHLVAIEEIMKAVCALQCAWLTDLYHIRLEKAFITNRLQHERGVEQ
;
A
#
# COMPACT_ATOMS: atom_id res chain seq x y z
N MET A 1 -21.58 -36.37 16.34
CA MET A 1 -20.24 -36.46 16.97
C MET A 1 -19.20 -36.36 15.85
N ILE A 2 -18.40 -35.28 15.78
CA ILE A 2 -17.38 -35.14 14.73
C ILE A 2 -16.16 -36.03 15.10
N PRO A 3 -15.73 -36.94 14.21
CA PRO A 3 -14.55 -37.79 14.43
C PRO A 3 -13.30 -36.99 14.82
N ARG A 4 -12.52 -37.51 15.78
CA ARG A 4 -11.26 -36.87 16.26
C ARG A 4 -10.27 -36.55 15.12
N ALA A 5 -10.26 -37.35 14.05
CA ALA A 5 -9.42 -37.14 12.88
C ALA A 5 -9.85 -35.92 12.04
N LEU A 6 -11.16 -35.69 11.89
CA LEU A 6 -11.70 -34.54 11.16
C LEU A 6 -11.38 -33.22 11.88
N ARG A 7 -11.48 -33.20 13.21
CA ARG A 7 -11.04 -32.04 14.01
C ARG A 7 -9.56 -31.72 13.81
N LYS A 8 -8.68 -32.71 13.82
CA LYS A 8 -7.23 -32.49 13.58
C LYS A 8 -6.93 -31.91 12.20
N LEU A 9 -7.65 -32.36 11.17
CA LEU A 9 -7.54 -31.82 9.81
C LEU A 9 -8.01 -30.37 9.72
N GLU A 10 -9.12 -30.02 10.38
CA GLU A 10 -9.62 -28.65 10.44
C GLU A 10 -8.65 -27.70 11.17
N PHE A 11 -8.05 -28.14 12.28
CA PHE A 11 -7.02 -27.35 12.99
C PHE A 11 -5.74 -27.17 12.16
N ALA A 12 -5.28 -28.21 11.47
CA ALA A 12 -4.11 -28.11 10.60
C ALA A 12 -4.36 -27.14 9.44
N LYS A 13 -5.52 -27.24 8.79
CA LYS A 13 -5.92 -26.36 7.68
C LYS A 13 -6.06 -24.90 8.13
N ARG A 14 -6.60 -24.66 9.33
CA ARG A 14 -6.70 -23.32 9.92
C ARG A 14 -5.32 -22.74 10.24
N GLY A 15 -4.42 -23.55 10.80
CA GLY A 15 -3.05 -23.12 11.08
C GLY A 15 -2.23 -22.79 9.82
N GLU A 16 -2.47 -23.48 8.71
CA GLU A 16 -1.88 -23.19 7.41
C GLU A 16 -2.42 -21.87 6.84
N GLN A 17 -3.74 -21.66 6.86
CA GLN A 17 -4.35 -20.38 6.43
C GLN A 17 -3.83 -19.17 7.21
N MET A 18 -3.64 -19.29 8.53
CA MET A 18 -3.10 -18.19 9.33
C MET A 18 -1.66 -17.82 8.95
N LYS A 19 -0.83 -18.80 8.56
CA LYS A 19 0.53 -18.55 8.09
C LYS A 19 0.52 -17.83 6.75
N ASP A 20 -0.34 -18.24 5.83
CA ASP A 20 -0.47 -17.60 4.51
C ASP A 20 -0.91 -16.13 4.65
N LEU A 21 -1.86 -15.85 5.55
CA LEU A 21 -2.30 -14.48 5.83
C LEU A 21 -1.19 -13.62 6.45
N ALA A 22 -0.38 -14.20 7.36
CA ALA A 22 0.76 -13.49 7.94
C ALA A 22 1.85 -13.18 6.92
N GLN A 23 2.13 -14.12 6.01
CA GLN A 23 3.08 -13.90 4.90
C GLN A 23 2.57 -12.84 3.93
N THR A 24 1.27 -12.87 3.62
CA THR A 24 0.62 -11.85 2.79
C THR A 24 0.72 -10.46 3.44
N LEU A 25 0.50 -10.34 4.75
CA LEU A 25 0.67 -9.07 5.47
C LEU A 25 2.11 -8.53 5.40
N ALA A 26 3.11 -9.41 5.48
CA ALA A 26 4.51 -9.01 5.35
C ALA A 26 4.78 -8.43 3.95
N LEU A 27 4.36 -9.15 2.90
CA LEU A 27 4.50 -8.69 1.52
C LEU A 27 3.81 -7.35 1.27
N LEU A 28 2.56 -7.20 1.72
CA LEU A 28 1.80 -5.95 1.60
C LEU A 28 2.48 -4.80 2.35
N SER A 29 3.17 -5.08 3.46
CA SER A 29 3.92 -4.05 4.20
C SER A 29 5.16 -3.58 3.45
N ASP A 30 5.88 -4.47 2.79
CA ASP A 30 7.03 -4.09 1.95
C ASP A 30 6.60 -3.27 0.72
N GLN A 31 5.46 -3.65 0.11
CA GLN A 31 4.85 -2.90 -0.98
C GLN A 31 4.37 -1.52 -0.53
N GLU A 32 3.72 -1.43 0.64
CA GLU A 32 3.31 -0.16 1.25
C GLU A 32 4.50 0.80 1.43
N ILE A 33 5.60 0.32 2.01
CA ILE A 33 6.83 1.12 2.20
C ILE A 33 7.35 1.64 0.85
N THR A 34 7.34 0.79 -0.16
CA THR A 34 7.79 1.15 -1.51
C THR A 34 6.92 2.24 -2.13
N LEU A 35 5.58 2.14 -1.99
CA LEU A 35 4.65 3.14 -2.51
C LEU A 35 4.76 4.47 -1.76
N ILE A 36 4.91 4.45 -0.43
CA ILE A 36 5.14 5.67 0.37
C ILE A 36 6.35 6.43 -0.15
N ARG A 37 7.50 5.74 -0.34
CA ARG A 37 8.71 6.37 -0.88
C ARG A 37 8.51 6.99 -2.25
N LYS A 38 7.73 6.33 -3.12
CA LYS A 38 7.41 6.85 -4.46
C LYS A 38 6.55 8.11 -4.39
N VAL A 39 5.54 8.13 -3.51
CA VAL A 39 4.68 9.30 -3.27
C VAL A 39 5.49 10.47 -2.70
N GLU A 40 6.35 10.21 -1.72
CA GLU A 40 7.26 11.23 -1.15
C GLU A 40 8.23 11.77 -2.19
N THR A 41 8.68 10.92 -3.12
CA THR A 41 9.55 11.34 -4.23
C THR A 41 8.81 12.29 -5.18
N CYS A 42 7.53 12.06 -5.47
CA CYS A 42 6.70 13.01 -6.24
C CYS A 42 6.62 14.38 -5.56
N GLU A 43 6.34 14.43 -4.25
CA GLU A 43 6.30 15.67 -3.47
C GLU A 43 7.63 16.43 -3.54
N ALA A 44 8.75 15.72 -3.42
CA ALA A 44 10.07 16.32 -3.51
C ALA A 44 10.33 16.92 -4.90
N TYR A 45 9.95 16.23 -5.98
CA TYR A 45 10.08 16.76 -7.34
C TYR A 45 9.18 17.96 -7.58
N LEU A 46 7.93 17.94 -7.12
CA LEU A 46 7.04 19.09 -7.22
C LEU A 46 7.61 20.30 -6.49
N THR A 47 8.14 20.11 -5.29
CA THR A 47 8.82 21.15 -4.52
C THR A 47 10.00 21.76 -5.29
N ILE A 48 10.83 20.93 -5.93
CA ILE A 48 11.94 21.38 -6.77
C ILE A 48 11.44 22.17 -7.99
N ILE A 49 10.40 21.67 -8.67
CA ILE A 49 9.82 22.34 -9.84
C ILE A 49 9.28 23.72 -9.44
N PHE A 50 8.58 23.84 -8.31
CA PHE A 50 8.11 25.13 -7.80
C PHE A 50 9.26 26.08 -7.52
N ALA A 51 10.25 25.65 -6.72
CA ALA A 51 11.40 26.48 -6.37
C ALA A 51 12.16 26.97 -7.62
N TYR A 52 12.31 26.11 -8.62
CA TYR A 52 13.00 26.47 -9.86
C TYR A 52 12.17 27.41 -10.74
N THR A 53 10.85 27.22 -10.78
CA THR A 53 9.92 28.10 -11.50
C THR A 53 9.88 29.50 -10.86
N GLU A 54 9.96 29.60 -9.53
CA GLU A 54 10.04 30.87 -8.82
C GLU A 54 11.33 31.64 -9.14
N GLN A 55 12.46 30.94 -9.25
CA GLN A 55 13.77 31.56 -9.52
C GLN A 55 13.94 31.93 -11.01
N GLU A 56 13.60 31.00 -11.89
CA GLU A 56 14.02 31.02 -13.30
C GLU A 56 12.85 30.86 -14.28
N GLY A 57 11.60 30.87 -13.83
CA GLY A 57 10.43 30.53 -14.65
C GLY A 57 10.24 31.41 -15.91
N HIS A 58 10.79 32.62 -15.91
CA HIS A 58 10.78 33.51 -17.08
C HIS A 58 11.66 33.01 -18.24
N ASN A 59 12.62 32.11 -17.96
CA ASN A 59 13.50 31.50 -18.95
C ASN A 59 12.89 30.25 -19.62
N TYR A 60 11.69 29.82 -19.18
CA TYR A 60 11.06 28.58 -19.63
C TYR A 60 9.63 28.81 -20.11
N HIS A 61 9.14 27.90 -20.94
CA HIS A 61 7.73 27.89 -21.34
C HIS A 61 6.86 27.38 -20.21
N LEU A 62 6.02 28.26 -19.63
CA LEU A 62 5.12 27.93 -18.52
C LEU A 62 4.22 26.72 -18.81
N VAL A 63 3.76 26.57 -20.05
CA VAL A 63 2.93 25.41 -20.48
C VAL A 63 3.69 24.10 -20.33
N ALA A 64 4.99 24.06 -20.68
CA ALA A 64 5.80 22.86 -20.54
C ALA A 64 6.03 22.49 -19.06
N ILE A 65 6.23 23.49 -18.20
CA ILE A 65 6.33 23.28 -16.75
C ILE A 65 5.02 22.69 -16.21
N GLU A 66 3.87 23.25 -16.63
CA GLU A 66 2.55 22.76 -16.23
C GLU A 66 2.30 21.32 -16.68
N GLU A 67 2.70 20.96 -17.91
CA GLU A 67 2.60 19.59 -18.43
C GLU A 67 3.44 18.59 -17.61
N ILE A 68 4.67 18.96 -17.25
CA ILE A 68 5.53 18.15 -16.38
C ILE A 68 4.87 17.96 -15.02
N MET A 69 4.38 19.04 -14.40
CA MET A 69 3.68 18.97 -13.11
C MET A 69 2.46 18.05 -13.17
N LYS A 70 1.64 18.18 -14.21
CA LYS A 70 0.47 17.30 -14.43
C LYS A 70 0.87 15.83 -14.49
N ALA A 71 1.96 15.51 -15.19
CA ALA A 71 2.47 14.14 -15.27
C ALA A 71 2.93 13.61 -13.89
N VAL A 72 3.67 14.42 -13.12
CA VAL A 72 4.12 14.04 -11.77
C VAL A 72 2.93 13.85 -10.83
N CYS A 73 1.95 14.76 -10.84
CA CYS A 73 0.72 14.63 -10.05
C CYS A 73 -0.09 13.39 -10.44
N ALA A 74 -0.23 13.10 -11.73
CA ALA A 74 -0.95 11.90 -12.19
C ALA A 74 -0.28 10.60 -11.68
N LEU A 75 1.05 10.54 -11.72
CA LEU A 75 1.81 9.42 -11.14
C LEU A 75 1.59 9.30 -9.63
N GLN A 76 1.64 10.43 -8.91
CA GLN A 76 1.41 10.46 -7.47
C GLN A 76 0.01 9.96 -7.11
N CYS A 77 -1.03 10.42 -7.82
CA CYS A 77 -2.41 9.99 -7.61
C CYS A 77 -2.60 8.49 -7.86
N ALA A 78 -1.96 7.94 -8.90
CA ALA A 78 -2.00 6.51 -9.17
C ALA A 78 -1.39 5.70 -8.03
N TRP A 79 -0.19 6.07 -7.55
CA TRP A 79 0.47 5.38 -6.44
C TRP A 79 -0.24 5.56 -5.10
N LEU A 80 -0.85 6.72 -4.84
CA LEU A 80 -1.72 6.92 -3.68
C LEU A 80 -2.94 5.99 -3.71
N THR A 81 -3.54 5.81 -4.89
CA THR A 81 -4.67 4.87 -5.07
C THR A 81 -4.25 3.45 -4.72
N ASP A 82 -3.13 2.98 -5.27
CA ASP A 82 -2.57 1.66 -4.96
C ASP A 82 -2.23 1.51 -3.46
N LEU A 83 -1.66 2.55 -2.86
CA LEU A 83 -1.31 2.58 -1.43
C LEU A 83 -2.55 2.40 -0.56
N TYR A 84 -3.65 3.07 -0.90
CA TYR A 84 -4.90 2.93 -0.15
C TYR A 84 -5.54 1.55 -0.33
N HIS A 85 -5.44 0.94 -1.51
CA HIS A 85 -5.87 -0.44 -1.72
C HIS A 85 -5.07 -1.41 -0.84
N ILE A 86 -3.75 -1.29 -0.79
CA ILE A 86 -2.90 -2.11 0.08
C ILE A 86 -3.27 -1.94 1.56
N ARG A 87 -3.45 -0.70 2.02
CA ARG A 87 -3.84 -0.41 3.41
C ARG A 87 -5.20 -1.03 3.76
N LEU A 88 -6.16 -0.96 2.85
CA LEU A 88 -7.47 -1.56 3.03
C LEU A 88 -7.36 -3.09 3.11
N GLU A 89 -6.58 -3.71 2.23
CA GLU A 89 -6.36 -5.16 2.24
C GLU A 89 -5.69 -5.63 3.55
N LYS A 90 -4.65 -4.91 4.00
CA LYS A 90 -4.02 -5.16 5.31
C LYS A 90 -5.02 -5.05 6.45
N ALA A 91 -5.92 -4.07 6.41
CA ALA A 91 -6.96 -3.92 7.42
C ALA A 91 -7.93 -5.10 7.42
N PHE A 92 -8.37 -5.59 6.26
CA PHE A 92 -9.21 -6.79 6.16
C PHE A 92 -8.51 -8.04 6.71
N ILE A 93 -7.26 -8.28 6.34
CA ILE A 93 -6.51 -9.45 6.83
C ILE A 93 -6.32 -9.35 8.35
N THR A 94 -5.97 -8.18 8.85
CA THR A 94 -5.80 -7.95 10.30
C THR A 94 -7.09 -8.21 11.06
N ASN A 95 -8.22 -7.69 10.55
CA ASN A 95 -9.53 -7.92 11.15
C ASN A 95 -9.89 -9.41 11.17
N ARG A 96 -9.64 -10.13 10.07
CA ARG A 96 -9.88 -11.58 10.00
C ARG A 96 -9.01 -12.35 10.99
N LEU A 97 -7.72 -12.03 11.10
CA LEU A 97 -6.82 -12.66 12.07
C LEU A 97 -7.25 -12.39 13.51
N GLN A 98 -7.71 -11.18 13.81
CA GLN A 98 -8.26 -10.83 15.13
C GLN A 98 -9.54 -11.62 15.44
N HIS A 99 -10.44 -11.74 14.46
CA HIS A 99 -11.66 -12.53 14.61
C HIS A 99 -11.32 -13.99 14.89
N GLU A 100 -10.42 -14.59 14.10
CA GLU A 100 -10.00 -15.99 14.28
C GLU A 100 -9.36 -16.24 15.65
N ARG A 101 -8.59 -15.28 16.20
CA ARG A 101 -8.04 -15.34 17.57
C ARG A 101 -9.09 -15.17 18.66
N GLY A 102 -10.12 -14.36 18.42
CA GLY A 102 -11.23 -14.14 19.35
C GLY A 102 -12.17 -15.35 19.49
N VAL A 103 -12.20 -16.25 18.49
CA VAL A 103 -12.93 -17.53 18.56
C VAL A 103 -12.17 -18.59 19.39
N GLU A 104 -10.92 -18.33 19.78
CA GLU A 104 -10.11 -19.26 20.60
C GLU A 104 -10.25 -19.03 22.13
N GLN A 105 -11.01 -18.01 22.55
CA GLN A 105 -11.37 -17.74 23.96
C GLN A 105 -12.76 -18.29 24.29
#